data_AF-A0A127SL98-F1
#
_entry.id   AF-A0A127SL98-F1
#
_cell.length_a   1.000
_cell.length_b   1.000
_cell.length_c   1.000
_cell.angle_alpha   90.00
_cell.angle_beta   90.00
_cell.angle_gamma   90.00
#
_symmetry.space_group_name_H-M   'P 1'
#
loop_
_entity.id
_entity.type
_entity.pdbx_description
1 polymer ?
#
loop_
_entity_poly.entity_id
_entity_poly.type
_entity_poly.pdbx_seq_one_letter_code
_entity_poly.pdbx_strand_id
1 'polypeptide(L)'
;MHTDTFAVLGYDMMDELRLYRKKWVKDKLSIGEQWEETEYEWVFCKDNGQHLYPSSPTNKWSKLLKKNQFRYIRLHDLRHTSASLLIAQGVHAKIISERLGHSDISVTMNTYGHAFKSADRAAADKLESIFKNKRTTN
;
A
#
# COMPACT_ATOMS: atom_id res chain seq x y z
N MET A 1 -9.91 19.53 -8.73
CA MET A 1 -9.65 19.62 -7.28
C MET A 1 -9.06 18.28 -6.85
N HIS A 2 -7.74 18.19 -6.68
CA HIS A 2 -7.13 16.97 -6.12
C HIS A 2 -7.47 16.93 -4.63
N THR A 3 -8.23 15.93 -4.21
CA THR A 3 -8.49 15.68 -2.80
C THR A 3 -7.31 14.92 -2.24
N ASP A 4 -6.57 15.53 -1.32
CA ASP A 4 -5.55 14.83 -0.56
C ASP A 4 -6.18 13.64 0.16
N THR A 5 -5.62 12.46 -0.09
CA THR A 5 -6.08 11.22 0.53
C THR A 5 -5.13 10.87 1.66
N PHE A 6 -5.64 10.85 2.88
CA PHE A 6 -4.85 10.46 4.05
C PHE A 6 -4.92 8.95 4.24
N ALA A 7 -3.77 8.29 4.29
CA ALA A 7 -3.65 6.88 4.58
C ALA A 7 -2.89 6.67 5.89
N VAL A 8 -3.51 5.98 6.85
CA VAL A 8 -2.85 5.60 8.10
C VAL A 8 -1.85 4.47 7.83
N LEU A 9 -0.66 4.60 8.41
CA LEU A 9 0.39 3.58 8.39
C LEU A 9 0.43 2.85 9.73
N GLY A 10 0.77 1.55 9.71
CA GLY A 10 0.97 0.78 10.93
C GLY A 10 2.17 1.28 11.74
N TYR A 11 2.18 1.02 13.04
CA TYR A 11 3.24 1.50 13.95
C TYR A 11 4.63 1.01 13.52
N ASP A 12 4.78 -0.28 13.20
CA ASP A 12 6.07 -0.84 12.74
C ASP A 12 6.59 -0.14 11.47
N MET A 13 5.69 0.15 10.52
CA MET A 13 6.05 0.89 9.31
C MET A 13 6.48 2.33 9.64
N MET A 14 5.82 2.97 10.60
CA MET A 14 6.22 4.31 11.06
C MET A 14 7.59 4.29 11.73
N ASP A 15 7.91 3.23 12.49
CA ASP A 15 9.22 3.07 13.11
C ASP A 15 10.31 2.85 12.07
N GLU A 16 10.07 2.02 11.06
CA GLU A 16 10.97 1.86 9.92
C GLU A 16 11.20 3.19 9.18
N LEU A 17 10.14 3.97 8.95
CA LEU A 17 10.27 5.29 8.33
C LEU A 17 11.07 6.28 9.19
N ARG A 18 10.95 6.21 10.52
CA ARG A 18 11.78 7.03 11.44
C ARG A 18 13.25 6.63 11.37
N LEU A 19 13.55 5.33 11.33
CA LEU A 19 14.91 4.83 11.16
C LEU A 19 15.49 5.25 9.80
N TYR A 20 14.70 5.10 8.74
CA TYR A 20 15.07 5.55 7.41
C TYR A 20 15.33 7.07 7.37
N ARG A 21 14.48 7.87 8.02
CA ARG A 21 14.67 9.33 8.09
C ARG A 21 15.97 9.73 8.78
N LYS A 22 16.37 9.02 9.85
CA LYS A 22 17.67 9.26 10.50
C LYS A 22 18.84 9.00 9.54
N LYS A 23 18.77 7.93 8.75
CA LYS A 23 19.76 7.65 7.71
C LYS A 23 19.74 8.72 6.63
N TRP A 24 18.56 9.06 6.12
CA TRP A 24 18.37 10.07 5.08
C TRP A 24 19.01 11.42 5.45
N VAL A 25 18.84 11.87 6.71
CA VAL A 25 19.45 13.12 7.17
C VAL A 25 20.98 13.04 7.17
N LYS A 26 21.55 11.90 7.57
CA LYS A 26 23.01 11.68 7.50
C LYS A 26 23.50 11.71 6.06
N ASP A 27 22.79 11.03 5.16
CA ASP A 27 23.13 10.97 3.74
C ASP A 27 23.08 12.39 3.13
N LYS A 28 22.03 13.17 3.38
CA LYS A 28 21.92 14.58 2.96
C LYS A 28 23.08 15.44 3.45
N LEU A 29 23.42 15.35 4.74
CA LEU A 29 24.54 16.10 5.32
C LEU A 29 25.88 15.71 4.70
N SER A 30 26.06 14.44 4.35
CA SER A 30 27.30 13.95 3.72
C SER A 30 27.51 14.45 2.29
N ILE A 31 26.41 14.76 1.59
CA ILE A 31 26.43 15.28 0.20
C ILE A 31 26.71 16.78 0.18
N GLY A 32 26.29 17.50 1.22
CA GLY A 32 26.66 18.90 1.45
C GLY A 32 26.24 19.80 0.28
N GLU A 33 27.22 20.50 -0.31
CA GLU A 33 27.01 21.48 -1.39
C GLU A 33 26.51 20.85 -2.71
N GLN A 34 26.62 19.53 -2.88
CA GLN A 34 26.10 18.82 -4.05
C GLN A 34 24.59 18.54 -3.96
N TRP A 35 23.94 18.94 -2.87
CA TRP A 35 22.51 18.82 -2.71
C TRP A 35 21.80 19.95 -3.48
N GLU A 36 21.00 19.58 -4.48
CA GLU A 36 20.40 20.55 -5.41
C GLU A 36 18.99 20.98 -5.01
N GLU A 37 18.24 20.13 -4.33
CA GLU A 37 16.83 20.37 -4.00
C GLU A 37 16.67 21.29 -2.78
N THR A 38 15.95 22.41 -2.95
CA THR A 38 15.81 23.44 -1.90
C THR A 38 14.37 23.68 -1.47
N GLU A 39 13.39 23.26 -2.27
CA GLU A 39 11.97 23.54 -2.02
C GLU A 39 11.30 22.40 -1.24
N TYR A 40 11.63 21.15 -1.60
CA TYR A 40 10.99 19.96 -1.03
C TYR A 40 11.98 18.99 -0.39
N GLU A 41 11.61 18.40 0.74
CA GLU A 41 12.34 17.26 1.29
C GLU A 41 11.68 15.95 0.86
N TRP A 42 11.99 15.52 -0.36
CA TRP A 42 11.50 14.25 -0.89
C TRP A 42 11.97 13.07 -0.04
N VAL A 43 11.01 12.32 0.53
CA VAL A 43 11.30 11.12 1.33
C VAL A 43 12.06 10.09 0.49
N PHE A 44 11.66 9.90 -0.77
CA PHE A 44 12.37 9.06 -1.73
C PHE A 44 12.94 9.93 -2.83
N CYS A 45 14.24 10.20 -2.76
CA CYS A 45 14.95 11.07 -3.69
C CYS A 45 16.10 10.33 -4.37
N LYS A 46 16.68 10.99 -5.37
CA LYS A 46 18.03 10.69 -5.85
C LYS A 46 19.05 11.20 -4.83
N ASP A 47 20.32 10.87 -5.04
CA ASP A 47 21.40 11.28 -4.13
C ASP A 47 21.48 12.81 -4.02
N ASN A 48 21.27 13.56 -5.11
CA ASN A 48 21.24 15.03 -5.10
C ASN A 48 19.95 15.66 -4.52
N GLY A 49 19.06 14.88 -3.93
CA GLY A 49 17.83 15.35 -3.28
C GLY A 49 16.64 15.55 -4.20
N GLN A 50 16.82 15.54 -5.53
CA GLN A 50 15.72 15.66 -6.47
C GLN A 50 14.77 14.46 -6.42
N HIS A 51 13.53 14.70 -6.80
CA HIS A 51 12.53 13.65 -6.92
C HIS A 51 12.98 12.52 -7.87
N LEU A 52 12.49 11.32 -7.61
CA LEU A 52 12.67 10.20 -8.53
C LEU A 52 11.77 10.40 -9.77
N TYR A 53 12.25 9.94 -10.93
CA TYR A 53 11.37 9.80 -12.09
C TYR A 53 10.40 8.63 -11.85
N PRO A 54 9.14 8.69 -12.33
CA PRO A 54 8.16 7.61 -12.14
C PRO A 54 8.61 6.24 -12.64
N SER A 55 9.48 6.21 -13.67
CA SER A 55 10.07 4.97 -14.21
C SER A 55 11.18 4.38 -13.33
N SER A 56 11.77 5.18 -12.43
CA SER A 56 12.93 4.75 -11.64
C SER A 56 12.60 3.61 -10.67
N PRO A 57 11.51 3.66 -9.88
CA PRO A 57 11.10 2.53 -9.05
C PRO A 57 10.79 1.27 -9.86
N THR A 58 10.08 1.41 -10.99
CA THR A 58 9.74 0.29 -11.88
C THR A 58 10.98 -0.40 -12.45
N ASN A 59 11.97 0.38 -12.88
CA ASN A 59 13.23 -0.14 -13.40
C ASN A 59 14.08 -0.80 -12.30
N LYS A 60 14.16 -0.17 -11.11
CA LYS A 60 14.84 -0.76 -9.94
C LYS A 60 14.20 -2.08 -9.53
N TRP A 61 12.87 -2.15 -9.56
CA TRP A 61 12.10 -3.37 -9.28
C TRP A 61 12.42 -4.50 -10.26
N SER A 62 12.35 -4.22 -11.57
CA SER A 62 12.68 -5.21 -12.60
C SER A 62 14.11 -5.75 -12.45
N LYS A 63 15.08 -4.87 -12.16
CA LYS A 63 16.47 -5.26 -11.88
C LYS A 63 16.57 -6.14 -10.62
N LEU A 64 15.83 -5.81 -9.56
CA LEU A 64 15.79 -6.59 -8.32
C LEU A 64 15.24 -8.00 -8.57
N LEU A 65 14.15 -8.14 -9.30
CA LEU A 65 13.58 -9.45 -9.65
C LEU A 65 14.58 -10.29 -10.45
N LYS A 66 15.20 -9.69 -11.49
CA LYS A 66 16.20 -10.38 -12.31
C LYS A 66 17.42 -10.82 -11.51
N LYS A 67 17.92 -9.96 -10.60
CA LYS A 67 19.07 -10.26 -9.74
C LYS A 67 18.82 -11.47 -8.83
N ASN A 68 17.60 -11.60 -8.33
CA ASN A 68 17.21 -12.69 -7.41
C ASN A 68 16.55 -13.88 -8.12
N GLN A 69 16.54 -13.90 -9.46
CA GLN A 69 15.92 -14.96 -10.27
C GLN A 69 14.43 -15.19 -9.96
N PHE A 70 13.73 -14.14 -9.55
CA PHE A 70 12.29 -14.21 -9.32
C PHE A 70 11.51 -14.13 -10.63
N ARG A 71 10.34 -14.76 -10.65
CA ARG A 71 9.36 -14.56 -11.71
C ARG A 71 9.07 -13.07 -11.86
N TYR A 72 9.03 -12.61 -13.12
CA TYR A 72 8.65 -11.24 -13.40
C TYR A 72 7.20 -10.96 -12.95
N ILE A 73 7.07 -9.97 -12.07
CA ILE A 73 5.81 -9.33 -11.69
C ILE A 73 6.01 -7.82 -11.78
N ARG A 74 4.97 -7.07 -12.14
CA ARG A 74 5.06 -5.60 -12.23
C ARG A 74 5.06 -5.01 -10.83
N LEU A 75 5.68 -3.85 -10.66
CA LEU A 75 5.65 -3.16 -9.37
C LEU A 75 4.22 -2.84 -8.92
N HIS A 76 3.34 -2.49 -9.87
CA HIS A 76 1.92 -2.23 -9.59
C HIS A 76 1.16 -3.47 -9.10
N ASP A 77 1.65 -4.68 -9.38
CA ASP A 77 1.01 -5.90 -8.89
C ASP A 77 1.09 -5.99 -7.36
N LEU A 78 2.08 -5.36 -6.70
CA LEU A 78 2.14 -5.26 -5.24
C LEU A 78 0.94 -4.51 -4.66
N ARG A 79 0.45 -3.50 -5.37
CA ARG A 79 -0.76 -2.75 -4.97
C ARG A 79 -2.00 -3.63 -5.10
N HIS A 80 -2.08 -4.44 -6.15
CA HIS A 80 -3.13 -5.44 -6.27
C HIS A 80 -3.07 -6.50 -5.17
N THR A 81 -1.88 -6.99 -4.83
CA THR A 81 -1.69 -7.92 -3.72
C THR A 81 -2.14 -7.32 -2.39
N SER A 82 -1.77 -6.07 -2.09
CA SER A 82 -2.20 -5.37 -0.87
C SER A 82 -3.72 -5.30 -0.75
N ALA A 83 -4.41 -4.91 -1.83
CA ALA A 83 -5.87 -4.86 -1.85
C ALA A 83 -6.50 -6.25 -1.66
N SER A 84 -6.03 -7.26 -2.39
CA SER A 84 -6.50 -8.64 -2.25
C SER A 84 -6.33 -9.19 -0.83
N LEU A 85 -5.21 -8.88 -0.17
CA LEU A 85 -4.96 -9.28 1.22
C LEU A 85 -5.94 -8.60 2.18
N LEU A 86 -6.21 -7.30 2.00
CA LEU A 86 -7.18 -6.58 2.83
C LEU A 86 -8.60 -7.14 2.65
N ILE A 87 -8.98 -7.51 1.41
CA ILE A 87 -10.27 -8.15 1.14
C ILE A 87 -10.35 -9.52 1.82
N ALA A 88 -9.29 -10.33 1.73
CA ALA A 88 -9.24 -11.62 2.38
C ALA A 88 -9.34 -11.52 3.92
N GLN A 89 -8.84 -10.43 4.51
CA GLN A 89 -9.00 -10.11 5.93
C GLN A 89 -10.37 -9.51 6.28
N GLY A 90 -11.29 -9.39 5.30
CA GLY A 90 -12.64 -8.90 5.51
C GLY A 90 -12.75 -7.37 5.66
N VAL A 91 -11.74 -6.61 5.23
CA VAL A 91 -11.82 -5.14 5.23
C VAL A 91 -12.84 -4.69 4.19
N HIS A 92 -13.67 -3.72 4.57
CA HIS A 92 -14.74 -3.23 3.72
C HIS A 92 -14.19 -2.59 2.43
N ALA A 93 -14.81 -2.91 1.28
CA ALA A 93 -14.38 -2.47 -0.04
C ALA A 93 -14.24 -0.94 -0.17
N LYS A 94 -15.11 -0.18 0.53
CA LYS A 94 -15.04 1.29 0.59
C LYS A 94 -13.72 1.79 1.19
N ILE A 95 -13.31 1.21 2.32
CA ILE A 95 -12.05 1.58 3.01
C ILE A 95 -10.85 1.27 2.12
N ILE A 96 -10.89 0.11 1.44
CA ILE A 96 -9.85 -0.27 0.49
C ILE A 96 -9.81 0.70 -0.69
N SER A 97 -10.97 1.07 -1.25
CA SER A 97 -11.07 2.02 -2.36
C SER A 97 -10.53 3.40 -2.01
N GLU A 98 -10.87 3.91 -0.82
CA GLU A 98 -10.35 5.17 -0.28
C GLU A 98 -8.84 5.09 -0.08
N ARG A 99 -8.31 4.01 0.50
CA ARG A 99 -6.87 3.81 0.69
C ARG A 99 -6.09 3.71 -0.62
N LEU A 100 -6.75 3.19 -1.67
CA LEU A 100 -6.21 3.18 -3.01
C LEU A 100 -6.34 4.56 -3.68
N GLY A 101 -7.25 5.42 -3.25
CA GLY A 101 -7.53 6.68 -3.94
C GLY A 101 -8.28 6.45 -5.26
N HIS A 102 -9.05 5.36 -5.36
CA HIS A 102 -9.97 5.18 -6.47
C HIS A 102 -11.21 6.06 -6.22
N SER A 103 -11.48 6.96 -7.15
CA SER A 103 -12.66 7.85 -7.11
C SER A 103 -13.98 7.08 -7.22
N ASP A 104 -13.95 5.89 -7.82
CA ASP A 104 -15.09 4.99 -7.93
C ASP A 104 -14.78 3.61 -7.32
N ILE A 105 -15.61 3.21 -6.37
CA ILE A 105 -15.58 1.91 -5.71
C ILE A 105 -15.80 0.76 -6.69
N SER A 106 -16.51 1.00 -7.81
CA SER A 106 -16.78 0.02 -8.85
C SER A 106 -15.49 -0.55 -9.44
N VAL A 107 -14.44 0.27 -9.56
CA VAL A 107 -13.12 -0.17 -10.06
C VAL A 107 -12.54 -1.24 -9.13
N THR A 108 -12.63 -1.01 -7.82
CA THR A 108 -12.15 -1.94 -6.79
C THR A 108 -12.99 -3.22 -6.79
N MET A 109 -14.32 -3.10 -6.82
CA MET A 109 -15.24 -4.24 -6.82
C MET A 109 -15.09 -5.12 -8.08
N ASN A 110 -14.94 -4.50 -9.25
CA ASN A 110 -14.75 -5.21 -10.52
C ASN A 110 -13.38 -5.89 -10.61
N THR A 111 -12.33 -5.23 -10.11
CA THR A 111 -10.96 -5.79 -10.14
C THR A 111 -10.79 -6.98 -9.19
N TYR A 112 -11.46 -6.97 -8.03
CA TYR A 112 -11.30 -7.99 -7.00
C TYR A 112 -12.54 -8.86 -6.77
N GLY A 113 -13.48 -8.90 -7.71
CA GLY A 113 -14.75 -9.62 -7.57
C GLY A 113 -14.61 -11.08 -7.12
N HIS A 114 -13.53 -11.77 -7.55
CA HIS A 114 -13.24 -13.13 -7.10
C HIS A 114 -12.88 -13.23 -5.60
N ALA A 115 -12.14 -12.27 -5.05
CA ALA A 115 -11.80 -12.24 -3.63
C ALA A 115 -13.02 -11.89 -2.76
N PHE A 116 -13.99 -11.15 -3.29
CA PHE A 116 -15.24 -10.86 -2.59
C PHE A 116 -16.18 -12.07 -2.53
N LYS A 117 -16.18 -12.96 -3.54
CA LYS A 117 -16.98 -14.21 -3.48
C LYS A 117 -16.59 -15.11 -2.30
N SER A 118 -15.31 -15.18 -1.94
CA SER A 118 -14.88 -15.89 -0.72
C SER A 118 -15.28 -15.15 0.57
N ALA A 119 -15.33 -13.81 0.54
CA ALA A 119 -15.79 -13.02 1.67
C ALA A 119 -17.30 -13.16 1.92
N ASP A 120 -18.10 -13.39 0.88
CA ASP A 120 -19.56 -13.60 0.97
C ASP A 120 -19.91 -14.84 1.83
N ARG A 121 -19.14 -15.93 1.67
CA ARG A 121 -19.31 -17.12 2.53
C ARG A 121 -19.07 -16.80 4.00
N ALA A 122 -18.01 -16.04 4.30
CA ALA A 122 -17.71 -15.61 5.67
C ALA A 122 -18.80 -14.68 6.24
N ALA A 123 -19.44 -13.86 5.40
CA ALA A 123 -20.57 -13.02 5.80
C ALA A 123 -21.81 -13.87 6.15
N ALA A 124 -22.11 -14.89 5.34
CA ALA A 124 -23.19 -15.84 5.62
C ALA A 124 -22.98 -16.59 6.94
N ASP A 125 -21.76 -17.07 7.19
CA ASP A 125 -21.42 -17.79 8.44
C ASP A 125 -21.55 -16.87 9.69
N LYS A 126 -21.16 -15.59 9.57
CA LYS A 126 -21.38 -14.59 10.63
C LYS A 126 -22.85 -14.29 10.87
N LEU A 127 -23.66 -14.22 9.81
CA LEU A 127 -25.10 -14.04 9.94
C LEU A 127 -25.71 -15.22 10.70
N GLU A 128 -25.31 -16.45 10.36
CA GLU A 128 -25.76 -17.66 11.03
C GLU A 128 -25.39 -17.67 12.53
N SER A 129 -24.20 -17.21 12.90
CA SER A 129 -23.75 -17.17 14.30
C SER A 129 -24.56 -16.19 15.17
N ILE A 130 -24.98 -15.04 14.61
CA ILE A 130 -25.87 -14.08 15.29
C ILE A 130 -27.18 -14.75 15.67
N PHE A 131 -27.75 -15.58 14.78
CA PHE A 131 -29.00 -16.28 15.03
C PHE A 131 -28.84 -17.49 15.96
N LYS A 132 -27.69 -18.17 15.95
CA LYS A 132 -27.40 -19.28 16.87
C LYS A 132 -27.30 -18.82 18.33
N ASN A 133 -26.66 -17.68 18.60
CA ASN A 133 -26.53 -17.14 19.96
C ASN A 133 -27.86 -16.72 20.61
N LYS A 134 -28.93 -16.53 19.84
CA LYS A 134 -30.28 -16.26 20.39
C LYS A 134 -31.07 -17.53 20.76
N ARG A 135 -30.61 -18.72 20.32
CA ARG A 135 -31.34 -19.98 20.55
C ARG A 135 -30.87 -20.73 21.81
N THR A 136 -29.75 -20.34 22.40
CA THR A 136 -29.15 -20.97 23.59
C THR A 136 -29.47 -20.29 24.92
N THR A 137 -30.37 -19.29 24.92
CA THR A 137 -30.80 -18.56 26.13
C THR A 137 -32.26 -18.85 26.48
N ASN A 138 -32.67 -20.13 26.46
CA ASN A 138 -33.94 -20.61 27.02
C ASN A 138 -33.71 -21.94 27.73
#